data_AF-A0A9N9DBZ9-F1
#
_entry.id   AF-A0A9N9DBZ9-F1
#
_cell.length_a   1.000
_cell.length_b   1.000
_cell.length_c   1.000
_cell.angle_alpha   90.00
_cell.angle_beta   90.00
_cell.angle_gamma   90.00
#
_symmetry.space_group_name_H-M   'P 1'
#
loop_
_entity.id
_entity.type
_entity.pdbx_description
1 polymer ?
#
loop_
_entity_poly.entity_id
_entity_poly.type
_entity_poly.pdbx_seq_one_letter_code
_entity_poly.pdbx_strand_id
1 'polypeptide(L)'
;SIFSINSKYLREQQFRHKWNDNNIDVSVKELVKTKGEIESTISWFTQHRIYKWLNKNIRKETNWKWSQEVWQNSKITDNKTSTRDNSLRSFSIKLLNEELPTMKVLHTRKPEIYKDKKCPFCNIYDETNTHVFMCKDTPNTLKNTFCYILKKVFTQETGKKTDPNMLKKIYNSHFLQVDIGRQIRDTLPVDRFAYNDLVKGLIPRSIYNIVKNYINQAAITKTVILKTFYKWKEILRSTWIMRCKEFLKWEISNEINEIKKKSKGKRPFDDFEYLELKKQLVQWGKKISIE
;
A
#
# COMPACT_ATOMS: atom_id res chain seq x y z
N SER A 1 -9.69 -42.82 -44.90
CA SER A 1 -9.08 -41.63 -45.51
C SER A 1 -8.21 -40.95 -44.47
N ILE A 2 -6.89 -40.89 -44.69
CA ILE A 2 -5.96 -40.22 -43.76
C ILE A 2 -5.88 -38.77 -44.22
N PHE A 3 -6.44 -37.85 -43.43
CA PHE A 3 -6.30 -36.42 -43.68
C PHE A 3 -4.90 -35.98 -43.26
N SER A 4 -4.11 -35.45 -44.20
CA SER A 4 -2.83 -34.81 -43.89
C SER A 4 -3.06 -33.30 -43.77
N ILE A 5 -2.77 -32.75 -42.59
CA ILE A 5 -2.87 -31.31 -42.34
C ILE A 5 -1.55 -30.66 -42.79
N ASN A 6 -1.62 -29.80 -43.80
CA ASN A 6 -0.48 -29.00 -44.23
C ASN A 6 -0.22 -27.86 -43.23
N SER A 7 0.75 -28.07 -42.35
CA SER A 7 1.13 -27.13 -41.28
C SER A 7 1.66 -25.79 -41.77
N LYS A 8 2.05 -25.68 -43.06
CA LYS A 8 2.50 -24.43 -43.68
C LYS A 8 1.31 -23.47 -43.88
N TYR A 9 0.16 -24.01 -44.29
CA TYR A 9 -1.09 -23.25 -44.51
C TYR A 9 -1.68 -22.68 -43.22
N LEU A 10 -1.52 -23.38 -42.09
CA LEU A 10 -2.00 -22.91 -40.78
C LEU A 10 -1.24 -21.67 -40.28
N ARG A 11 0.02 -21.48 -40.69
CA ARG A 11 0.82 -20.30 -40.30
C ARG A 11 0.51 -19.06 -41.13
N GLU A 12 -0.03 -19.25 -42.34
CA GLU A 12 -0.39 -18.17 -43.25
C GLU A 12 -1.79 -17.58 -42.96
N GLN A 13 -2.63 -18.28 -42.19
CA GLN A 13 -3.93 -17.77 -41.76
C GLN A 13 -3.76 -16.68 -40.69
N GLN A 14 -4.06 -15.43 -41.06
CA GLN A 14 -4.25 -14.34 -40.11
C GLN A 14 -5.63 -14.49 -39.44
N PHE A 15 -5.63 -15.09 -38.25
CA PHE A 15 -6.83 -15.16 -37.42
C PHE A 15 -7.16 -13.78 -36.85
N ARG A 16 -8.32 -13.22 -37.21
CA ARG A 16 -8.88 -12.04 -36.55
C ARG A 16 -9.69 -12.49 -35.35
N HIS A 17 -9.20 -12.20 -34.16
CA HIS A 17 -9.90 -12.53 -32.94
C HIS A 17 -11.03 -11.52 -32.69
N LYS A 18 -12.18 -12.02 -32.24
CA LYS A 18 -13.32 -11.20 -31.84
C LYS A 18 -13.62 -11.37 -30.36
N TRP A 19 -14.04 -10.30 -29.70
CA TRP A 19 -14.58 -10.31 -28.34
C TRP A 19 -15.86 -9.48 -28.30
N ASN A 20 -16.96 -10.09 -27.87
CA ASN A 20 -18.30 -9.49 -27.94
C ASN A 20 -18.57 -8.89 -29.33
N ASP A 21 -18.32 -9.68 -30.38
CA ASP A 21 -18.47 -9.32 -31.80
C ASP A 21 -17.60 -8.19 -32.35
N ASN A 22 -16.76 -7.57 -31.49
CA ASN A 22 -15.80 -6.57 -31.91
C ASN A 22 -14.46 -7.21 -32.26
N ASN A 23 -13.84 -6.76 -33.35
CA ASN A 23 -12.49 -7.17 -33.72
C ASN A 23 -11.48 -6.67 -32.67
N ILE A 24 -10.50 -7.50 -32.34
CA ILE A 24 -9.45 -7.19 -31.38
C ILE A 24 -8.12 -7.12 -32.12
N ASP A 25 -7.45 -5.97 -32.02
CA ASP A 25 -6.15 -5.73 -32.66
C ASP A 25 -4.96 -6.11 -31.77
N VAL A 26 -5.22 -6.66 -30.58
CA VAL A 26 -4.21 -7.19 -29.64
C VAL A 26 -4.23 -8.72 -29.60
N SER A 27 -3.08 -9.31 -29.25
CA SER A 27 -2.99 -10.76 -29.10
C SER A 27 -3.91 -11.28 -27.99
N VAL A 28 -4.44 -12.51 -28.14
CA VAL A 28 -5.26 -13.17 -27.10
C VAL A 28 -4.56 -13.18 -25.75
N LYS A 29 -3.24 -13.43 -25.75
CA LYS A 29 -2.42 -13.44 -24.53
C LYS A 29 -2.42 -12.09 -23.82
N GLU A 30 -2.25 -11.01 -24.57
CA GLU A 30 -2.26 -9.65 -24.03
C GLU A 30 -3.65 -9.28 -23.50
N LEU A 31 -4.70 -9.61 -24.25
CA LEU A 31 -6.09 -9.40 -23.81
C LEU A 31 -6.38 -10.10 -22.48
N VAL A 32 -6.06 -11.40 -22.39
CA VAL A 32 -6.30 -12.20 -21.17
C VAL A 32 -5.50 -11.64 -20.00
N LYS A 33 -4.25 -11.23 -20.23
CA LYS A 33 -3.41 -10.61 -19.20
C LYS A 33 -4.03 -9.29 -18.70
N THR A 34 -4.38 -8.38 -19.61
CA THR A 34 -4.98 -7.09 -19.25
C THR A 34 -6.30 -7.27 -18.52
N LYS A 35 -7.16 -8.19 -18.98
CA LYS A 35 -8.41 -8.52 -18.29
C LYS A 35 -8.14 -8.99 -16.85
N GLY A 36 -7.22 -9.92 -16.65
CA GLY A 36 -6.87 -10.43 -15.32
C GLY A 36 -6.30 -9.34 -14.40
N GLU A 37 -5.49 -8.43 -14.94
CA GLU A 37 -4.96 -7.27 -14.20
C GLU A 37 -6.08 -6.33 -13.77
N ILE A 38 -7.05 -6.04 -14.64
CA ILE A 38 -8.22 -5.20 -14.33
C ILE A 38 -9.09 -5.86 -13.26
N GLU A 39 -9.46 -7.13 -13.43
CA GLU A 39 -10.31 -7.86 -12.49
C GLU A 39 -9.67 -7.95 -11.10
N SER A 40 -8.36 -8.27 -11.04
CA SER A 40 -7.61 -8.34 -9.78
C SER A 40 -7.54 -6.96 -9.09
N THR A 41 -7.32 -5.91 -9.88
CA THR A 41 -7.23 -4.53 -9.38
C THR A 41 -8.58 -4.05 -8.84
N ILE A 42 -9.67 -4.28 -9.57
CA ILE A 42 -11.04 -3.95 -9.12
C ILE A 42 -11.37 -4.74 -7.86
N SER A 43 -11.10 -6.05 -7.85
CA SER A 43 -11.32 -6.90 -6.68
C SER A 43 -10.60 -6.37 -5.45
N TRP A 44 -9.34 -5.95 -5.60
CA TRP A 44 -8.58 -5.36 -4.49
C TRP A 44 -9.18 -4.03 -4.01
N PHE A 45 -9.46 -3.09 -4.91
CA PHE A 45 -10.04 -1.78 -4.55
C PHE A 45 -11.42 -1.86 -3.90
N THR A 46 -12.20 -2.90 -4.20
CA THR A 46 -13.56 -3.10 -3.68
C THR A 46 -13.60 -3.87 -2.36
N GLN A 47 -12.46 -4.33 -1.84
CA GLN A 47 -12.39 -4.91 -0.50
C GLN A 47 -12.76 -3.85 0.55
N HIS A 48 -13.59 -4.23 1.53
CA HIS A 48 -14.06 -3.33 2.60
C HIS A 48 -12.93 -2.50 3.20
N ARG A 49 -11.86 -3.19 3.59
CA ARG A 49 -10.69 -2.61 4.27
C ARG A 49 -9.95 -1.59 3.41
N ILE A 50 -9.95 -1.75 2.09
CA ILE A 50 -9.29 -0.83 1.17
C ILE A 50 -10.20 0.36 0.91
N TYR A 51 -11.48 0.10 0.61
CA TYR A 51 -12.48 1.13 0.37
C TYR A 51 -12.60 2.13 1.53
N LYS A 52 -12.49 1.67 2.78
CA LYS A 52 -12.58 2.52 3.99
C LYS A 52 -11.54 3.64 4.07
N TRP A 53 -10.33 3.44 3.55
CA TRP A 53 -9.28 4.46 3.61
C TRP A 53 -8.95 5.05 2.24
N LEU A 54 -9.29 4.36 1.14
CA LEU A 54 -8.88 4.79 -0.19
C LEU A 54 -10.03 5.46 -0.97
N ASN A 55 -10.15 6.77 -0.82
CA ASN A 55 -11.12 7.57 -1.54
C ASN A 55 -10.65 7.99 -2.96
N LYS A 56 -11.46 8.79 -3.67
CA LYS A 56 -11.16 9.29 -5.04
C LYS A 56 -9.96 10.24 -5.08
N ASN A 57 -9.81 11.12 -4.09
CA ASN A 57 -8.75 12.13 -4.06
C ASN A 57 -7.38 11.47 -3.81
N ILE A 58 -7.29 10.59 -2.83
CA ILE A 58 -6.08 9.82 -2.53
C ILE A 58 -5.67 9.02 -3.78
N ARG A 59 -6.61 8.33 -4.44
CA ARG A 59 -6.35 7.61 -5.70
C ARG A 59 -5.73 8.50 -6.79
N LYS A 60 -6.25 9.71 -6.97
CA LYS A 60 -5.76 10.64 -7.99
C LYS A 60 -4.39 11.22 -7.64
N GLU A 61 -4.15 11.46 -6.35
CA GLU A 61 -2.89 12.03 -5.85
C GLU A 61 -1.77 11.00 -5.72
N THR A 62 -2.08 9.71 -5.71
CA THR A 62 -1.08 8.63 -5.67
C THR A 62 -0.44 8.36 -7.03
N ASN A 63 0.88 8.17 -7.02
CA ASN A 63 1.63 7.55 -8.10
C ASN A 63 1.64 6.03 -7.91
N TRP A 64 0.64 5.35 -8.49
CA TRP A 64 0.42 3.91 -8.31
C TRP A 64 1.57 3.07 -8.84
N LYS A 65 2.10 3.40 -10.02
CA LYS A 65 3.20 2.66 -10.65
C LYS A 65 4.42 2.60 -9.73
N TRP A 66 4.80 3.74 -9.16
CA TRP A 66 5.98 3.79 -8.29
C TRP A 66 5.71 3.24 -6.89
N SER A 67 4.49 3.40 -6.38
CA SER A 67 4.08 2.79 -5.10
C SER A 67 4.15 1.25 -5.19
N GLN A 68 3.65 0.67 -6.29
CA GLN A 68 3.75 -0.77 -6.56
C GLN A 68 5.21 -1.24 -6.67
N GLU A 69 6.07 -0.48 -7.36
CA GLU A 69 7.50 -0.76 -7.45
C GLU A 69 8.13 -0.84 -6.04
N VAL A 70 7.78 0.11 -5.17
CA VAL A 70 8.27 0.13 -3.78
C VAL A 70 7.77 -1.04 -2.94
N TRP A 71 6.50 -1.42 -3.07
CA TRP A 71 5.94 -2.55 -2.31
C TRP A 71 6.57 -3.89 -2.71
N GLN A 72 6.82 -4.07 -4.00
CA GLN A 72 7.38 -5.31 -4.53
C GLN A 72 8.89 -5.41 -4.29
N ASN A 73 9.63 -4.30 -4.28
CA ASN A 73 11.08 -4.26 -4.07
C ASN A 73 11.88 -4.96 -5.19
N SER A 74 12.07 -6.29 -5.10
CA SER A 74 12.62 -7.10 -6.18
C SER A 74 11.54 -7.52 -7.19
N LYS A 75 11.92 -7.95 -8.40
CA LYS A 75 10.96 -8.56 -9.32
C LYS A 75 10.51 -9.91 -8.77
N ILE A 76 9.21 -10.22 -8.86
CA ILE A 76 8.67 -11.52 -8.42
C ILE A 76 9.30 -12.68 -9.21
N THR A 77 9.68 -12.45 -10.46
CA THR A 77 10.32 -13.42 -11.34
C THR A 77 11.83 -13.50 -11.18
N ASP A 78 12.40 -12.84 -10.17
CA ASP A 78 13.82 -12.98 -9.88
C ASP A 78 14.08 -14.36 -9.29
N ASN A 79 15.08 -15.07 -9.82
CA ASN A 79 15.46 -16.40 -9.34
C ASN A 79 16.26 -16.33 -8.02
N LYS A 80 16.56 -15.12 -7.52
CA LYS A 80 17.24 -14.89 -6.25
C LYS A 80 16.25 -14.53 -5.15
N THR A 81 16.26 -15.30 -4.07
CA THR A 81 15.43 -15.04 -2.89
C THR A 81 16.26 -14.43 -1.75
N SER A 82 15.70 -13.42 -1.06
CA SER A 82 16.31 -12.85 0.15
C SER A 82 15.29 -12.81 1.28
N THR A 83 15.67 -13.33 2.45
CA THR A 83 14.82 -13.28 3.67
C THR A 83 14.49 -11.84 4.06
N ARG A 84 15.44 -10.91 3.89
CA ARG A 84 15.23 -9.47 4.14
C ARG A 84 14.16 -8.93 3.19
N ASP A 85 14.30 -9.21 1.90
CA ASP A 85 13.37 -8.77 0.86
C ASP A 85 11.96 -9.31 1.11
N ASN A 86 11.84 -10.62 1.34
CA ASN A 86 10.57 -11.27 1.64
C ASN A 86 9.89 -10.69 2.89
N SER A 87 10.66 -10.42 3.94
CA SER A 87 10.15 -9.81 5.17
C SER A 87 9.67 -8.37 4.95
N LEU A 88 10.40 -7.55 4.18
CA LEU A 88 10.01 -6.19 3.83
C LEU A 88 8.77 -6.15 2.95
N ARG A 89 8.68 -7.04 1.95
CA ARG A 89 7.51 -7.18 1.09
C ARG A 89 6.28 -7.60 1.90
N SER A 90 6.43 -8.64 2.73
CA SER A 90 5.36 -9.11 3.62
C SER A 90 4.86 -8.02 4.56
N PHE A 91 5.77 -7.24 5.15
CA PHE A 91 5.42 -6.08 5.97
C PHE A 91 4.62 -5.04 5.17
N SER A 92 5.10 -4.67 3.98
CA SER A 92 4.45 -3.67 3.13
C SER A 92 3.04 -4.08 2.72
N ILE A 93 2.86 -5.32 2.30
CA ILE A 93 1.55 -5.85 1.89
C ILE A 93 0.61 -5.91 3.10
N LYS A 94 1.06 -6.36 4.27
CA LYS A 94 0.23 -6.37 5.48
C LYS A 94 -0.14 -4.96 5.94
N LEU A 95 0.80 -4.01 5.86
CA LEU A 95 0.58 -2.62 6.21
C LEU A 95 -0.47 -1.98 5.29
N LEU A 96 -0.32 -2.16 3.99
CA LEU A 96 -1.24 -1.64 2.96
C LEU A 96 -2.66 -2.22 3.14
N ASN A 97 -2.78 -3.50 3.48
CA ASN A 97 -4.05 -4.21 3.56
C ASN A 97 -4.72 -4.21 4.94
N GLU A 98 -4.27 -3.41 5.91
CA GLU A 98 -4.87 -3.42 7.27
C GLU A 98 -4.75 -4.78 8.00
N GLU A 99 -3.68 -5.55 7.73
CA GLU A 99 -3.47 -6.92 8.24
C GLU A 99 -2.32 -7.03 9.28
N LEU A 100 -1.80 -5.92 9.80
CA LEU A 100 -0.83 -5.98 10.90
C LEU A 100 -1.57 -6.34 12.21
N PRO A 101 -0.93 -7.08 13.14
CA PRO A 101 -1.52 -7.40 14.45
C PRO A 101 -1.50 -6.18 15.38
N THR A 102 -2.32 -5.18 15.04
CA THR A 102 -2.62 -4.00 15.85
C THR A 102 -3.74 -4.30 16.82
N MET A 103 -3.93 -3.48 17.87
CA MET A 103 -4.99 -3.70 18.84
C MET A 103 -6.38 -3.79 18.20
N LYS A 104 -6.68 -2.94 17.20
CA LYS A 104 -7.96 -3.00 16.46
C LYS A 104 -8.18 -4.37 15.81
N VAL A 105 -7.15 -4.93 15.15
CA VAL A 105 -7.22 -6.23 14.48
C VAL A 105 -7.30 -7.38 15.49
N LEU A 106 -6.50 -7.31 16.56
CA LEU A 106 -6.46 -8.33 17.61
C LEU A 106 -7.78 -8.38 18.40
N HIS A 107 -8.34 -7.24 18.78
CA HIS A 107 -9.68 -7.13 19.38
C HIS A 107 -10.76 -7.72 18.45
N THR A 108 -10.73 -7.39 17.16
CA THR A 108 -11.70 -7.93 16.19
C THR A 108 -11.63 -9.46 16.11
N ARG A 109 -10.41 -10.04 16.15
CA ARG A 109 -10.21 -11.49 16.09
C ARG A 109 -10.48 -12.19 17.42
N LYS A 110 -10.27 -11.51 18.55
CA LYS A 110 -10.29 -12.12 19.88
C LYS A 110 -10.65 -11.12 20.99
N PRO A 111 -11.92 -10.66 21.03
CA PRO A 111 -12.34 -9.61 21.96
C PRO A 111 -12.32 -10.05 23.43
N GLU A 112 -12.40 -11.36 23.68
CA GLU A 112 -12.34 -11.95 25.03
C GLU A 112 -11.01 -11.67 25.76
N ILE A 113 -9.92 -11.50 24.99
CA ILE A 113 -8.56 -11.29 25.51
C ILE A 113 -8.13 -9.84 25.29
N TYR A 114 -8.36 -9.31 24.10
CA TYR A 114 -8.09 -7.91 23.78
C TYR A 114 -9.40 -7.14 23.91
N LYS A 115 -9.72 -6.67 25.11
CA LYS A 115 -11.05 -6.13 25.46
C LYS A 115 -11.41 -4.83 24.75
N ASP A 116 -10.41 -4.07 24.34
CA ASP A 116 -10.56 -2.76 23.70
C ASP A 116 -9.64 -2.67 22.46
N LYS A 117 -9.95 -1.72 21.56
CA LYS A 117 -9.20 -1.38 20.35
C LYS A 117 -8.17 -0.26 20.61
N LYS A 118 -8.22 0.40 21.76
CA LYS A 118 -7.31 1.50 22.12
C LYS A 118 -5.85 1.09 22.06
N CYS A 119 -5.02 2.03 21.63
CA CYS A 119 -3.58 1.85 21.59
C CYS A 119 -3.02 1.68 23.00
N PRO A 120 -2.30 0.58 23.28
CA PRO A 120 -1.79 0.30 24.62
C PRO A 120 -0.70 1.29 25.04
N PHE A 121 -0.16 2.06 24.10
CA PHE A 121 0.92 3.02 24.36
C PHE A 121 0.39 4.42 24.65
N CYS A 122 -0.54 4.94 23.86
CA CYS A 122 -1.09 6.28 24.08
C CYS A 122 -2.42 6.28 24.84
N ASN A 123 -3.18 5.19 24.79
CA ASN A 123 -4.52 5.03 25.39
C ASN A 123 -5.55 6.09 24.96
N ILE A 124 -5.32 6.79 23.85
CA ILE A 124 -6.19 7.87 23.35
C ILE A 124 -7.00 7.39 22.14
N TYR A 125 -6.32 6.92 21.11
CA TYR A 125 -6.91 6.50 19.83
C TYR A 125 -6.90 4.99 19.67
N ASP A 126 -7.76 4.47 18.80
CA ASP A 126 -7.72 3.07 18.38
C ASP A 126 -6.41 2.77 17.65
N GLU A 127 -5.75 1.67 17.98
CA GLU A 127 -4.53 1.28 17.28
C GLU A 127 -4.88 0.65 15.93
N THR A 128 -4.89 1.48 14.89
CA THR A 128 -4.93 1.07 13.48
C THR A 128 -3.52 0.85 12.93
N ASN A 129 -3.39 0.29 11.72
CA ASN A 129 -2.08 0.13 11.07
C ASN A 129 -1.32 1.46 10.93
N THR A 130 -2.03 2.54 10.65
CA THR A 130 -1.40 3.86 10.46
C THR A 130 -1.10 4.52 11.80
N HIS A 131 -1.95 4.34 12.82
CA HIS A 131 -1.77 4.92 14.16
C HIS A 131 -0.41 4.55 14.76
N VAL A 132 0.10 3.35 14.51
CA VAL A 132 1.43 2.91 14.99
C VAL A 132 2.54 3.89 14.60
N PHE A 133 2.45 4.53 13.43
CA PHE A 133 3.43 5.48 12.92
C PHE A 133 3.09 6.95 13.23
N MET A 134 2.00 7.17 13.95
CA MET A 134 1.48 8.48 14.35
C MET A 134 1.28 8.60 15.87
N CYS A 135 1.58 7.54 16.62
CA CYS A 135 1.40 7.48 18.06
C CYS A 135 2.49 8.29 18.79
N LYS A 136 2.08 9.14 19.73
CA LYS A 136 2.98 10.02 20.52
C LYS A 136 3.91 10.83 19.59
N ASP A 137 5.21 10.85 19.86
CA ASP A 137 6.21 11.64 19.13
C ASP A 137 6.76 10.93 17.88
N THR A 138 6.37 9.67 17.64
CA THR A 138 6.78 8.88 16.48
C THR A 138 6.69 9.64 15.16
N PRO A 139 5.58 10.33 14.81
CA PRO A 139 5.49 11.04 13.54
C PRO A 139 6.54 12.15 13.39
N ASN A 140 6.90 12.89 14.44
CA ASN A 140 7.92 13.94 14.33
C ASN A 140 9.29 13.35 13.97
N THR A 141 9.70 12.28 14.67
CA THR A 141 10.93 11.54 14.38
C THR A 141 10.92 10.99 12.96
N LEU A 142 9.80 10.41 12.54
CA LEU A 142 9.60 9.82 11.23
C LEU A 142 9.64 10.86 10.10
N LYS A 143 8.98 12.01 10.25
CA LYS A 143 9.04 13.13 9.30
C LYS A 143 10.46 13.65 9.09
N ASN A 144 11.18 13.87 10.19
CA ASN A 144 12.58 14.31 10.15
C ASN A 144 13.48 13.28 9.47
N THR A 145 13.26 12.00 9.77
CA THR A 145 14.00 10.89 9.17
C THR A 145 13.73 10.77 7.67
N PHE A 146 12.48 10.95 7.24
CA PHE A 146 12.13 10.97 5.81
C PHE A 146 12.90 12.07 5.06
N CYS A 147 12.91 13.29 5.58
CA CYS A 147 13.67 14.40 4.99
C CYS A 147 15.18 14.14 4.98
N TYR A 148 15.73 13.54 6.04
CA TYR A 148 17.13 13.15 6.11
C TYR A 148 17.49 12.10 5.04
N ILE A 149 16.65 11.06 4.88
CA ILE A 149 16.84 10.03 3.85
C ILE A 149 16.81 10.68 2.47
N LEU A 150 15.81 11.52 2.19
CA LEU A 150 15.69 12.21 0.92
C LEU A 150 16.93 13.06 0.62
N LYS A 151 17.41 13.85 1.59
CA LYS A 151 18.65 14.63 1.48
C LYS A 151 19.85 13.74 1.14
N LYS A 152 20.02 12.64 1.87
CA LYS A 152 21.15 11.71 1.68
C LYS A 152 21.10 11.07 0.29
N VAL A 153 19.94 10.55 -0.12
CA VAL A 153 19.75 9.93 -1.43
C VAL A 153 19.93 10.96 -2.55
N PHE A 154 19.36 12.15 -2.40
CA PHE A 154 19.54 13.24 -3.37
C PHE A 154 21.01 13.53 -3.62
N THR A 155 21.80 13.74 -2.57
CA THR A 155 23.24 14.00 -2.70
C THR A 155 23.98 12.83 -3.34
N GLN A 156 23.63 11.60 -2.97
CA GLN A 156 24.24 10.38 -3.53
C GLN A 156 23.99 10.22 -5.03
N GLU A 157 22.77 10.47 -5.51
CA GLU A 157 22.42 10.26 -6.92
C GLU A 157 22.74 11.44 -7.83
N THR A 158 22.89 12.65 -7.28
CA THR A 158 23.11 13.87 -8.07
C THR A 158 24.53 14.42 -7.95
N GLY A 159 25.29 14.05 -6.91
CA GLY A 159 26.55 14.69 -6.54
C GLY A 159 26.40 16.12 -6.01
N LYS A 160 25.18 16.66 -5.94
CA LYS A 160 24.89 18.05 -5.55
C LYS A 160 24.43 18.12 -4.10
N LYS A 161 24.78 19.21 -3.42
CA LYS A 161 24.16 19.53 -2.12
C LYS A 161 22.67 19.82 -2.34
N THR A 162 21.81 19.26 -1.50
CA THR A 162 20.37 19.54 -1.53
C THR A 162 20.10 20.99 -1.13
N ASP A 163 19.24 21.68 -1.89
CA ASP A 163 18.75 23.01 -1.56
C ASP A 163 17.88 22.96 -0.27
N PRO A 164 18.18 23.76 0.78
CA PRO A 164 17.35 23.85 1.98
C PRO A 164 15.87 24.17 1.70
N ASN A 165 15.58 24.99 0.69
CA ASN A 165 14.22 25.34 0.29
C ASN A 165 13.45 24.14 -0.26
N MET A 166 14.14 23.22 -0.97
CA MET A 166 13.52 21.97 -1.42
C MET A 166 13.07 21.14 -0.22
N LEU A 167 13.94 20.95 0.78
CA LEU A 167 13.61 20.18 1.97
C LEU A 167 12.51 20.85 2.80
N LYS A 168 12.51 22.19 2.89
CA LYS A 168 11.43 22.95 3.53
C LYS A 168 10.09 22.75 2.83
N LYS A 169 10.06 22.78 1.49
CA LYS A 169 8.85 22.49 0.68
C LYS A 169 8.33 21.07 0.92
N ILE A 170 9.23 20.08 0.97
CA ILE A 170 8.86 18.69 1.30
C ILE A 170 8.32 18.59 2.71
N TYR A 171 9.00 19.20 3.69
CA TYR A 171 8.61 19.12 5.09
C TYR A 171 7.23 19.72 5.37
N ASN A 172 6.91 20.82 4.69
CA ASN A 172 5.64 21.54 4.80
C ASN A 172 4.54 21.00 3.86
N SER A 173 4.85 20.03 3.02
CA SER A 173 3.86 19.45 2.10
C SER A 173 2.74 18.74 2.86
N HIS A 174 1.55 18.72 2.26
CA HIS A 174 0.37 18.08 2.84
C HIS A 174 0.56 16.58 3.06
N PHE A 175 1.28 15.91 2.15
CA PHE A 175 1.57 14.48 2.25
C PHE A 175 2.48 14.09 3.41
N LEU A 176 3.13 15.06 4.06
CA LEU A 176 3.95 14.85 5.26
C LEU A 176 3.29 15.40 6.52
N GLN A 177 2.07 15.95 6.43
CA GLN A 177 1.29 16.37 7.60
C GLN A 177 0.39 15.24 8.11
N VAL A 178 0.38 15.07 9.43
CA VAL A 178 -0.48 14.11 10.12
C VAL A 178 -1.90 14.66 10.13
N ASP A 179 -2.84 13.90 9.58
CA ASP A 179 -4.26 14.19 9.72
C ASP A 179 -4.76 13.52 11.01
N ILE A 180 -4.68 14.25 12.12
CA ILE A 180 -5.14 13.79 13.45
C ILE A 180 -6.63 13.45 13.39
N GLY A 181 -7.37 14.19 12.58
CA GLY A 181 -8.78 13.94 12.32
C GLY A 181 -9.05 12.49 11.92
N ARG A 182 -8.26 11.94 11.01
CA ARG A 182 -8.36 10.54 10.57
C ARG A 182 -7.98 9.49 11.62
N GLN A 183 -7.52 9.89 12.80
CA GLN A 183 -7.37 8.98 13.93
C GLN A 183 -8.64 8.87 14.78
N ILE A 184 -9.55 9.82 14.63
CA ILE A 184 -10.82 9.90 15.37
C ILE A 184 -11.97 9.45 14.47
N ARG A 185 -12.04 10.03 13.26
CA ARG A 185 -12.97 9.62 12.21
C ARG A 185 -12.24 8.73 11.21
N ASP A 186 -12.95 7.79 10.60
CA ASP A 186 -12.42 7.08 9.42
C ASP A 186 -12.18 8.08 8.26
N THR A 187 -11.60 7.62 7.14
CA THR A 187 -11.31 8.51 6.00
C THR A 187 -12.59 8.94 5.30
N LEU A 188 -12.75 10.24 5.07
CA LEU A 188 -13.90 10.82 4.39
C LEU A 188 -13.69 10.94 2.87
N PRO A 189 -14.76 11.07 2.06
CA PRO A 189 -14.63 11.23 0.61
C PRO A 189 -13.85 12.48 0.17
N VAL A 190 -13.87 13.55 0.98
CA VAL A 190 -13.21 14.83 0.71
C VAL A 190 -11.73 14.84 1.08
N ASP A 191 -11.30 13.90 1.92
CA ASP A 191 -9.94 13.84 2.44
C ASP A 191 -8.91 13.71 1.30
N ARG A 192 -7.82 14.48 1.36
CA ARG A 192 -6.72 14.46 0.37
C ARG A 192 -5.62 13.48 0.78
N PHE A 193 -4.59 13.30 -0.04
CA PHE A 193 -3.44 12.51 0.37
C PHE A 193 -2.77 13.13 1.61
N ALA A 194 -2.46 12.33 2.64
CA ALA A 194 -1.81 12.82 3.87
C ALA A 194 -0.69 11.88 4.32
N TYR A 195 -0.08 12.18 5.47
CA TYR A 195 0.95 11.32 6.08
C TYR A 195 0.46 9.88 6.32
N ASN A 196 -0.82 9.69 6.63
CA ASN A 196 -1.46 8.37 6.80
C ASN A 196 -1.29 7.49 5.55
N ASP A 197 -1.35 8.09 4.37
CA ASP A 197 -1.19 7.42 3.07
C ASP A 197 0.30 7.18 2.77
N LEU A 198 1.15 8.15 3.12
CA LEU A 198 2.61 8.04 3.00
C LEU A 198 3.17 6.86 3.79
N VAL A 199 2.71 6.65 5.03
CA VAL A 199 3.18 5.53 5.88
C VAL A 199 2.70 4.17 5.36
N LYS A 200 1.62 4.10 4.57
CA LYS A 200 1.24 2.89 3.84
C LYS A 200 2.17 2.57 2.66
N GLY A 201 3.17 3.41 2.42
CA GLY A 201 4.11 3.28 1.31
C GLY A 201 3.57 3.81 -0.02
N LEU A 202 2.50 4.61 0.01
CA LEU A 202 2.02 5.30 -1.19
C LEU A 202 2.93 6.50 -1.50
N ILE A 203 3.19 6.71 -2.78
CA ILE A 203 3.99 7.83 -3.25
C ILE A 203 3.07 8.93 -3.77
N PRO A 204 3.07 10.13 -3.18
CA PRO A 204 2.28 11.25 -3.69
C PRO A 204 2.88 11.77 -5.00
N ARG A 205 2.05 12.07 -6.00
CA ARG A 205 2.49 12.64 -7.29
C ARG A 205 3.19 13.98 -7.12
N SER A 206 2.80 14.77 -6.11
CA SER A 206 3.39 16.08 -5.83
C SER A 206 4.88 16.01 -5.49
N ILE A 207 5.37 14.92 -4.87
CA ILE A 207 6.80 14.79 -4.55
C ILE A 207 7.66 14.75 -5.81
N TYR A 208 7.15 14.16 -6.90
CA TYR A 208 7.85 14.14 -8.18
C TYR A 208 8.10 15.54 -8.69
N ASN A 209 7.07 16.38 -8.72
CA ASN A 209 7.19 17.75 -9.20
C ASN A 209 8.15 18.58 -8.34
N ILE A 210 8.08 18.42 -7.00
CA ILE A 210 8.99 19.13 -6.09
C ILE A 210 10.43 18.72 -6.37
N VAL A 211 10.75 17.42 -6.41
CA VAL A 211 12.13 16.94 -6.62
C VAL A 211 12.63 17.24 -8.04
N LYS A 212 11.77 17.06 -9.06
CA LYS A 212 12.11 17.29 -10.47
C LYS A 212 12.61 18.71 -10.71
N ASN A 213 11.98 19.71 -10.09
CA ASN A 213 12.35 21.11 -10.25
C ASN A 213 13.79 21.45 -9.80
N TYR A 214 14.42 20.59 -8.99
CA TYR A 214 15.80 20.78 -8.54
C TYR A 214 16.81 19.86 -9.25
N ILE A 215 16.36 18.77 -9.87
CA ILE A 215 17.23 17.81 -10.58
C ILE A 215 17.23 18.08 -12.09
N ASN A 216 16.10 18.51 -12.66
CA ASN A 216 15.86 18.71 -14.09
C ASN A 216 16.11 17.47 -14.97
N GLN A 217 16.18 16.27 -14.38
CA GLN A 217 16.33 15.00 -15.10
C GLN A 217 15.33 13.97 -14.59
N ALA A 218 14.43 13.52 -15.46
CA ALA A 218 13.31 12.65 -15.07
C ALA A 218 13.79 11.28 -14.55
N ALA A 219 14.80 10.67 -15.17
CA ALA A 219 15.35 9.38 -14.76
C ALA A 219 15.99 9.45 -13.37
N ILE A 220 16.87 10.42 -13.12
CA ILE A 220 17.50 10.63 -11.80
C ILE A 220 16.43 10.96 -10.75
N THR A 221 15.44 11.79 -11.08
CA THR A 221 14.33 12.12 -10.17
C THR A 221 13.58 10.87 -9.73
N LYS A 222 13.23 9.98 -10.68
CA LYS A 222 12.61 8.69 -10.37
C LYS A 222 13.49 7.87 -9.43
N THR A 223 14.78 7.76 -9.74
CA THR A 223 15.74 6.99 -8.92
C THR A 223 15.84 7.52 -7.49
N VAL A 224 15.95 8.85 -7.32
CA VAL A 224 16.00 9.50 -6.00
C VAL A 224 14.74 9.18 -5.19
N ILE A 225 13.57 9.31 -5.79
CA ILE A 225 12.29 9.07 -5.10
C ILE A 225 12.19 7.58 -4.72
N LEU A 226 12.43 6.66 -5.65
CA LEU A 226 12.33 5.24 -5.34
C LEU A 226 13.33 4.80 -4.26
N LYS A 227 14.61 5.19 -4.36
CA LYS A 227 15.62 4.88 -3.33
C LYS A 227 15.26 5.50 -1.98
N THR A 228 14.67 6.68 -1.96
CA THR A 228 14.15 7.30 -0.73
C THR A 228 13.06 6.45 -0.10
N PHE A 229 12.06 6.03 -0.88
CA PHE A 229 10.94 5.22 -0.37
C PHE A 229 11.36 3.78 0.00
N TYR A 230 12.35 3.21 -0.68
CA TYR A 230 12.93 1.92 -0.28
C TYR A 230 13.57 2.01 1.10
N LYS A 231 14.42 3.01 1.34
CA LYS A 231 15.03 3.25 2.67
C LYS A 231 13.97 3.61 3.71
N TRP A 232 12.97 4.40 3.32
CA TRP A 232 11.87 4.77 4.20
C TRP A 232 11.07 3.57 4.72
N LYS A 233 10.76 2.62 3.83
CA LYS A 233 10.11 1.35 4.18
C LYS A 233 10.91 0.56 5.21
N GLU A 234 12.24 0.59 5.15
CA GLU A 234 13.10 -0.07 6.15
C GLU A 234 12.99 0.60 7.53
N ILE A 235 12.88 1.93 7.58
CA ILE A 235 12.62 2.66 8.82
C ILE A 235 11.25 2.29 9.38
N LEU A 236 10.19 2.33 8.57
CA LEU A 236 8.84 1.94 9.00
C LEU A 236 8.81 0.51 9.55
N ARG A 237 9.48 -0.44 8.89
CA ARG A 237 9.58 -1.82 9.40
C ARG A 237 10.30 -1.87 10.74
N SER A 238 11.35 -1.07 10.92
CA SER A 238 12.12 -1.03 12.17
C SER A 238 11.27 -0.45 13.32
N THR A 239 10.51 0.62 13.05
CA THR A 239 9.52 1.18 13.98
C THR A 239 8.45 0.15 14.36
N TRP A 240 7.92 -0.59 13.38
CA TRP A 240 6.96 -1.66 13.63
C TRP A 240 7.54 -2.78 14.51
N ILE A 241 8.78 -3.20 14.27
CA ILE A 241 9.46 -4.22 15.09
C ILE A 241 9.64 -3.73 16.52
N MET A 242 10.03 -2.47 16.70
CA MET A 242 10.17 -1.88 18.03
C MET A 242 8.82 -1.85 18.76
N ARG A 243 7.75 -1.43 18.09
CA ARG A 243 6.38 -1.53 18.63
C ARG A 243 6.03 -2.96 19.03
N CYS A 244 6.33 -3.96 18.20
CA CYS A 244 6.03 -5.35 18.53
C CYS A 244 6.74 -5.82 19.80
N LYS A 245 7.99 -5.41 20.01
CA LYS A 245 8.74 -5.72 21.24
C LYS A 245 8.06 -5.12 22.48
N GLU A 246 7.66 -3.85 22.40
CA GLU A 246 6.94 -3.20 23.50
C GLU A 246 5.54 -3.78 23.71
N PHE A 247 4.86 -4.18 22.63
CA PHE A 247 3.55 -4.83 22.71
C PHE A 247 3.62 -6.17 23.44
N LEU A 248 4.67 -6.97 23.22
CA LEU A 248 4.86 -8.23 23.94
C LEU A 248 5.03 -8.02 25.45
N LYS A 249 5.75 -6.96 25.85
CA LYS A 249 5.86 -6.60 27.28
C LYS A 249 4.49 -6.23 27.86
N TRP A 250 3.69 -5.48 27.09
CA TRP A 250 2.33 -5.15 27.48
C TRP A 250 1.42 -6.40 27.55
N GLU A 251 1.55 -7.37 26.64
CA GLU A 251 0.81 -8.64 26.74
C GLU A 251 1.14 -9.39 28.03
N ILE A 252 2.43 -9.45 28.40
CA ILE A 252 2.90 -10.08 29.63
C ILE A 252 2.31 -9.37 30.86
N SER A 253 2.32 -8.04 30.90
CA SER A 253 1.75 -7.28 32.02
C SER A 253 0.22 -7.39 32.15
N ASN A 254 -0.46 -7.85 31.09
CA ASN A 254 -1.91 -8.10 31.08
C ASN A 254 -2.25 -9.59 31.13
N GLU A 255 -1.27 -10.45 31.47
CA GLU A 255 -1.44 -11.90 31.61
C GLU A 255 -1.98 -12.59 30.33
N ILE A 256 -1.63 -12.05 29.16
CA ILE A 256 -2.00 -12.61 27.86
C ILE A 256 -0.91 -13.60 27.43
N ASN A 257 -1.16 -14.88 27.61
CA ASN A 257 -0.22 -15.95 27.27
C ASN A 257 -0.53 -16.65 25.93
N GLU A 258 0.40 -17.47 25.44
CA GLU A 258 0.26 -18.21 24.17
C GLU A 258 -0.95 -19.15 24.15
N ILE A 259 -1.31 -19.75 25.29
CA ILE A 259 -2.47 -20.65 25.41
C ILE A 259 -3.75 -19.86 25.13
N LYS A 260 -3.90 -18.71 25.79
CA LYS A 260 -4.99 -17.76 25.56
C LYS A 260 -5.00 -17.34 24.09
N LYS A 261 -3.86 -17.08 23.44
CA LYS A 261 -3.80 -16.68 22.02
C LYS A 261 -4.18 -17.80 21.04
N LYS A 262 -3.84 -19.06 21.33
CA LYS A 262 -4.13 -20.23 20.47
C LYS A 262 -5.51 -20.85 20.64
N SER A 263 -6.25 -20.52 21.71
CA SER A 263 -7.61 -21.03 21.91
C SER A 263 -8.54 -20.68 20.75
N LYS A 264 -9.56 -21.52 20.47
CA LYS A 264 -10.54 -21.24 19.41
C LYS A 264 -11.25 -19.91 19.70
N GLY A 265 -11.14 -18.96 18.77
CA GLY A 265 -11.88 -17.70 18.79
C GLY A 265 -13.31 -17.87 18.25
N LYS A 266 -14.12 -16.81 18.37
CA LYS A 266 -15.42 -16.72 17.68
C LYS A 266 -15.19 -16.60 16.17
N ARG A 267 -16.13 -17.10 15.37
CA ARG A 267 -16.13 -16.84 13.93
C ARG A 267 -16.32 -15.33 13.72
N PRO A 268 -15.63 -14.73 12.73
CA PRO A 268 -15.84 -13.31 12.42
C PRO A 268 -17.30 -13.06 12.05
N PHE A 269 -17.80 -11.89 12.43
CA PHE A 269 -19.15 -11.43 12.07
C PHE A 269 -19.22 -11.12 10.58
N ASP A 270 -20.24 -11.64 9.90
CA ASP A 270 -20.52 -11.31 8.51
C ASP A 270 -21.26 -9.97 8.45
N ASP A 271 -20.56 -8.94 7.97
CA ASP A 271 -21.10 -7.60 7.78
C ASP A 271 -22.01 -7.57 6.52
N PHE A 272 -23.31 -7.78 6.73
CA PHE A 272 -24.31 -7.83 5.66
C PHE A 272 -24.43 -6.52 4.87
N GLU A 273 -24.23 -5.37 5.52
CA GLU A 273 -24.23 -4.06 4.86
C GLU A 273 -23.04 -3.94 3.91
N TYR A 274 -21.86 -4.38 4.33
CA TYR A 274 -20.70 -4.49 3.44
C TYR A 274 -20.94 -5.48 2.30
N LEU A 275 -21.57 -6.62 2.52
CA LEU A 275 -21.84 -7.58 1.45
C LEU A 275 -22.72 -6.98 0.35
N GLU A 276 -23.72 -6.18 0.72
CA GLU A 276 -24.59 -5.48 -0.23
C GLU A 276 -23.85 -4.33 -0.93
N LEU A 277 -23.12 -3.50 -0.17
CA LEU A 277 -22.25 -2.46 -0.71
C LEU A 277 -21.23 -3.05 -1.71
N LYS A 278 -20.65 -4.22 -1.41
CA LYS A 278 -19.69 -4.89 -2.27
C LYS A 278 -20.31 -5.26 -3.62
N LYS A 279 -21.55 -5.73 -3.65
CA LYS A 279 -22.27 -6.00 -4.92
C LYS A 279 -22.39 -4.72 -5.75
N GLN A 280 -22.78 -3.61 -5.13
CA GLN A 280 -22.88 -2.31 -5.78
C GLN A 280 -21.52 -1.81 -6.29
N LEU A 281 -20.46 -1.92 -5.47
CA LEU A 281 -19.10 -1.52 -5.82
C LEU A 281 -18.53 -2.32 -6.98
N VAL A 282 -18.80 -3.64 -7.05
CA VAL A 282 -18.42 -4.48 -8.18
C VAL A 282 -19.15 -4.05 -9.46
N GLN A 283 -20.45 -3.74 -9.37
CA GLN A 283 -21.21 -3.21 -10.51
C GLN A 283 -20.66 -1.87 -11.00
N TRP A 284 -20.29 -0.95 -10.10
CA TRP A 284 -19.67 0.32 -10.46
C TRP A 284 -18.27 0.15 -11.04
N GLY A 285 -17.46 -0.77 -10.50
CA GLY A 285 -16.13 -1.09 -11.01
C GLY A 285 -16.16 -1.58 -12.46
N LYS A 286 -17.16 -2.39 -12.82
CA LYS A 286 -17.38 -2.85 -14.20
C LYS A 286 -17.75 -1.73 -15.18
N LYS A 287 -18.37 -0.63 -14.70
CA LYS A 287 -18.71 0.54 -15.52
C LYS A 287 -17.48 1.41 -15.82
N ILE A 288 -16.52 1.50 -14.90
CA ILE A 288 -15.29 2.30 -15.06
C ILE A 288 -14.33 1.67 -16.09
N SER A 289 -14.41 0.36 -16.34
CA SER A 289 -13.60 -0.33 -17.36
C SER A 289 -14.09 -0.17 -18.81
N ILE A 290 -15.14 0.65 -19.03
CA ILE A 290 -15.78 0.88 -20.35
C ILE A 290 -15.53 2.32 -20.85
N GLU A 291 -14.92 3.20 -20.04
CA GLU A 291 -14.44 4.55 -20.42
C GLU A 291 -12.90 4.59 -20.46
#